data_AF-A0A8C4SQX8-F1
#
_entry.id   AF-A0A8C4SQX8-F1
#
_cell.length_a   1.000
_cell.length_b   1.000
_cell.length_c   1.000
_cell.angle_alpha   90.00
_cell.angle_beta   90.00
_cell.angle_gamma   90.00
#
_symmetry.space_group_name_H-M   'P 1'
#
loop_
_entity.id
_entity.type
_entity.pdbx_description
1 polymer ?
#
loop_
_entity_poly.entity_id
_entity_poly.type
_entity_poly.pdbx_seq_one_letter_code
_entity_poly.pdbx_strand_id
1 'polypeptide(L)'
;MGNTVKAIAAFIPSEKCQKLLVGDLKEMPIDKMVDVSSSHLRRFPMPVCCFTELVKLYLSDNNLSGLPPELEQLQCLQILALDFNRFKELPLVVCSLQQLSILYLGNNRLQYLPWELSLLKELKCLWLETNCFSHFPDVICELVNLKTLHVGYNQLKVLPPRLRRLRDLRSIWLCGNQFTAFPKVLLRMHFLDVIDVDRNHIRRFPSLTRLRGLKLVIYDHNPCVNAPRVAKGVRRVGRWAETPPGPFPGCHQCGCGDFGLQVMCKHSEVGP
;
A
#
# COMPACT_ATOMS: atom_id res chain seq x y z
N MET A 1 6.55 6.26 -28.62
CA MET A 1 6.46 4.79 -28.43
C MET A 1 6.48 4.54 -26.93
N GLY A 2 5.32 4.27 -26.35
CA GLY A 2 5.12 4.27 -24.89
C GLY A 2 5.47 2.93 -24.26
N ASN A 3 6.46 2.94 -23.36
CA ASN A 3 6.78 1.78 -22.52
C ASN A 3 5.80 1.71 -21.35
N THR A 4 4.88 0.76 -21.44
CA THR A 4 3.98 0.33 -20.38
C THR A 4 4.79 -0.51 -19.38
N VAL A 5 5.15 0.06 -18.24
CA VAL A 5 5.74 -0.71 -17.14
C VAL A 5 4.60 -1.45 -16.44
N LYS A 6 4.35 -2.70 -16.84
CA LYS A 6 3.54 -3.66 -16.09
C LYS A 6 4.27 -3.93 -14.77
N ALA A 7 3.69 -3.49 -13.66
CA ALA A 7 4.08 -3.96 -12.34
C ALA A 7 3.66 -5.43 -12.23
N ILE A 8 4.58 -6.34 -12.55
CA ILE A 8 4.44 -7.76 -12.29
C ILE A 8 4.84 -7.98 -10.84
N ALA A 9 3.88 -7.88 -9.91
CA ALA A 9 3.99 -8.59 -8.65
C ALA A 9 3.69 -10.05 -8.98
N ALA A 10 4.72 -10.89 -8.97
CA ALA A 10 4.60 -12.30 -9.25
C ALA A 10 3.69 -12.96 -8.20
N PHE A 11 2.43 -13.16 -8.58
CA PHE A 11 1.66 -14.30 -8.10
C PHE A 11 2.52 -15.53 -8.43
N ILE A 12 2.90 -16.31 -7.42
CA ILE A 12 3.42 -17.66 -7.64
C ILE A 12 2.17 -18.54 -7.57
N PRO A 13 1.53 -18.91 -8.69
CA PRO A 13 0.60 -20.01 -8.65
C PRO A 13 1.43 -21.24 -8.31
N SER A 14 1.14 -21.85 -7.17
CA SER A 14 1.44 -23.27 -7.02
C SER A 14 0.73 -23.97 -8.18
N GLU A 15 1.47 -24.68 -9.03
CA GLU A 15 0.99 -25.38 -10.25
C GLU A 15 -0.05 -26.49 -9.95
N LYS A 16 -0.56 -26.57 -8.72
CA LYS A 16 -1.56 -27.54 -8.28
C LYS A 16 -2.89 -26.93 -7.83
N CYS A 17 -3.13 -25.63 -8.00
CA CYS A 17 -4.47 -25.07 -7.78
C CYS A 17 -5.41 -25.49 -8.91
N GLN A 18 -5.98 -26.69 -8.79
CA GLN A 18 -7.20 -27.04 -9.51
C GLN A 18 -8.22 -25.95 -9.22
N LYS A 19 -8.73 -25.29 -10.26
CA LYS A 19 -9.90 -24.40 -10.16
C LYS A 19 -11.09 -25.27 -9.73
N LEU A 20 -11.24 -25.48 -8.43
CA LEU A 20 -12.37 -26.18 -7.86
C LEU A 20 -13.57 -25.26 -7.98
N LEU A 21 -14.50 -25.62 -8.86
CA LEU A 21 -15.85 -25.09 -8.78
C LEU A 21 -16.40 -25.54 -7.43
N VAL A 22 -16.94 -24.59 -6.67
CA VAL A 22 -17.45 -24.81 -5.30
C VAL A 22 -18.44 -25.98 -5.21
N GLY A 23 -19.15 -26.27 -6.29
CA GLY A 23 -20.10 -27.39 -6.36
C GLY A 23 -19.47 -28.79 -6.24
N ASP A 24 -18.16 -28.92 -6.46
CA ASP A 24 -17.45 -30.20 -6.43
C ASP A 24 -16.72 -30.46 -5.09
N LEU A 25 -16.68 -29.46 -4.19
CA LEU A 25 -16.04 -29.55 -2.89
C LEU A 25 -16.92 -30.34 -1.91
N LYS A 26 -16.84 -31.67 -1.99
CA LYS A 26 -17.52 -32.59 -1.05
C LYS A 26 -16.70 -32.87 0.21
N GLU A 27 -15.39 -32.69 0.15
CA GLU A 27 -14.45 -33.01 1.23
C GLU A 27 -13.44 -31.87 1.43
N MET A 28 -12.84 -31.82 2.63
CA MET A 28 -11.83 -30.84 3.00
C MET A 28 -10.58 -31.00 2.12
N PRO A 29 -10.06 -29.92 1.49
CA PRO A 29 -8.79 -29.97 0.77
C PRO A 29 -7.64 -30.35 1.70
N ILE A 30 -6.74 -31.24 1.24
CA ILE A 30 -5.59 -31.74 2.01
C ILE A 30 -4.65 -30.59 2.43
N ASP A 31 -4.51 -29.57 1.58
CA ASP A 31 -3.70 -28.39 1.82
C ASP A 31 -4.42 -27.30 2.62
N LYS A 32 -5.66 -27.57 3.06
CA LYS A 32 -6.52 -26.65 3.84
C LYS A 32 -6.65 -25.30 3.15
N MET A 33 -6.68 -25.31 1.82
CA MET A 33 -6.75 -24.13 0.97
C MET A 33 -7.89 -24.27 -0.02
N VAL A 34 -8.67 -23.20 -0.16
CA VAL A 34 -9.68 -23.08 -1.21
C VAL A 34 -9.37 -21.82 -2.01
N ASP A 35 -9.23 -21.99 -3.32
CA ASP A 35 -9.10 -20.88 -4.27
C ASP A 35 -10.26 -20.91 -5.26
N VAL A 36 -11.08 -19.87 -5.17
CA VAL A 36 -12.25 -19.62 -6.02
C VAL A 36 -12.16 -18.21 -6.63
N SER A 37 -10.93 -17.74 -6.83
CA SER A 37 -10.64 -16.46 -7.48
C SER A 37 -11.06 -16.48 -8.95
N SER A 38 -11.32 -15.31 -9.53
CA SER A 38 -11.68 -15.14 -10.96
C SER A 38 -12.85 -16.02 -11.42
N SER A 39 -13.82 -16.26 -10.53
CA SER A 39 -14.98 -17.14 -10.79
C SER A 39 -16.28 -16.35 -11.01
N HIS A 40 -16.17 -15.03 -11.19
CA HIS A 40 -17.29 -14.10 -11.40
C HIS A 40 -18.41 -14.22 -10.33
N LEU A 41 -18.03 -14.59 -9.11
CA LEU A 41 -18.97 -14.86 -8.03
C LEU A 41 -19.67 -13.56 -7.60
N ARG A 42 -21.01 -13.56 -7.64
CA ARG A 42 -21.83 -12.48 -7.07
C ARG A 42 -22.23 -12.73 -5.62
N ARG A 43 -22.16 -13.98 -5.18
CA ARG A 43 -22.48 -14.43 -3.83
C ARG A 43 -21.37 -15.34 -3.32
N PHE A 44 -21.19 -15.35 -2.01
CA PHE A 44 -20.22 -16.23 -1.38
C PHE A 44 -20.62 -17.71 -1.56
N PRO A 45 -19.66 -18.59 -1.81
CA PRO A 45 -19.88 -20.03 -1.89
C PRO A 45 -20.08 -20.68 -0.52
N MET A 46 -21.34 -20.77 -0.06
CA MET A 46 -21.69 -21.28 1.27
C MET A 46 -21.04 -22.61 1.69
N PRO A 47 -20.84 -23.62 0.81
CA PRO A 47 -20.18 -24.86 1.19
C PRO A 47 -18.77 -24.69 1.78
N VAL A 48 -18.07 -23.60 1.46
CA VAL A 48 -16.73 -23.30 2.01
C VAL A 48 -16.78 -23.12 3.52
N CYS A 49 -17.89 -22.65 4.09
CA CYS A 49 -18.03 -22.47 5.55
C CYS A 49 -18.03 -23.80 6.32
N CYS A 50 -18.31 -24.93 5.65
CA CYS A 50 -18.23 -26.26 6.27
C CYS A 50 -16.79 -26.71 6.56
N PHE A 51 -15.80 -26.04 5.98
CA PHE A 51 -14.39 -26.40 6.12
C PHE A 51 -13.74 -25.70 7.33
N THR A 52 -14.11 -26.10 8.54
CA THR A 52 -13.66 -25.44 9.79
C THR A 52 -12.13 -25.45 10.03
N GLU A 53 -11.40 -26.40 9.43
CA GLU A 53 -9.93 -26.44 9.46
C GLU A 53 -9.26 -25.64 8.33
N LEU A 54 -10.00 -24.90 7.51
CA LEU A 54 -9.46 -24.13 6.40
C LEU A 54 -8.48 -23.06 6.89
N VAL A 55 -7.30 -23.02 6.29
CA VAL A 55 -6.22 -22.09 6.64
C VAL A 55 -6.13 -20.93 5.63
N LYS A 56 -6.45 -21.18 4.37
CA LYS A 56 -6.33 -20.19 3.29
C LYS A 56 -7.57 -20.15 2.42
N LEU A 57 -8.11 -18.96 2.21
CA LEU A 57 -9.27 -18.73 1.36
C LEU A 57 -9.00 -17.59 0.39
N TYR A 58 -9.00 -17.90 -0.90
CA TYR A 58 -8.82 -16.93 -1.97
C TYR A 58 -10.13 -16.73 -2.73
N LEU A 59 -10.62 -15.50 -2.70
CA LEU A 59 -11.86 -15.04 -3.32
C LEU A 59 -11.59 -13.81 -4.21
N SER A 60 -10.34 -13.60 -4.62
CA SER A 60 -9.93 -12.42 -5.37
C SER A 60 -10.56 -12.40 -6.77
N ASP A 61 -10.71 -11.21 -7.36
CA ASP A 61 -11.24 -11.04 -8.73
C ASP A 61 -12.64 -11.66 -8.91
N ASN A 62 -13.56 -11.26 -8.03
CA ASN A 62 -14.96 -11.67 -8.07
C ASN A 62 -15.87 -10.43 -8.05
N ASN A 63 -17.17 -10.62 -7.82
CA ASN A 63 -18.14 -9.55 -7.74
C ASN A 63 -18.86 -9.54 -6.39
N LEU A 64 -18.17 -9.95 -5.33
CA LEU A 64 -18.69 -9.99 -3.97
C LEU A 64 -18.85 -8.57 -3.42
N SER A 65 -19.98 -8.34 -2.76
CA SER A 65 -20.26 -7.10 -2.02
C SER A 65 -20.52 -7.35 -0.54
N GLY A 66 -20.54 -8.60 -0.10
CA GLY A 66 -20.81 -9.03 1.26
C GLY A 66 -20.29 -10.45 1.49
N LEU A 67 -20.14 -10.80 2.77
CA LEU A 67 -19.76 -12.14 3.23
C LEU A 67 -20.82 -12.65 4.19
N PRO A 68 -21.10 -13.96 4.20
CA PRO A 68 -22.12 -14.55 5.05
C PRO A 68 -21.64 -14.63 6.51
N PRO A 69 -22.54 -14.55 7.50
CA PRO A 69 -22.17 -14.67 8.91
C PRO A 69 -21.52 -16.03 9.24
N GLU A 70 -21.88 -17.10 8.52
CA GLU A 70 -21.31 -18.44 8.69
C GLU A 70 -19.80 -18.51 8.45
N LEU A 71 -19.21 -17.50 7.81
CA LEU A 71 -17.75 -17.41 7.66
C LEU A 71 -17.05 -17.37 9.03
N GLU A 72 -17.74 -16.95 10.10
CA GLU A 72 -17.22 -16.98 11.47
C GLU A 72 -16.80 -18.38 11.94
N GLN A 73 -17.26 -19.45 11.29
CA GLN A 73 -16.89 -20.82 11.64
C GLN A 73 -15.44 -21.16 11.27
N LEU A 74 -14.81 -20.37 10.38
CA LEU A 74 -13.45 -20.60 9.88
C LEU A 74 -12.38 -20.08 10.86
N GLN A 75 -12.41 -20.54 12.11
CA GLN A 75 -11.54 -20.06 13.18
C GLN A 75 -10.05 -20.39 12.98
N CYS A 76 -9.72 -21.31 12.05
CA CYS A 76 -8.34 -21.63 11.66
C CYS A 76 -7.80 -20.75 10.51
N LEU A 77 -8.62 -19.83 9.98
CA LEU A 77 -8.25 -19.08 8.77
C LEU A 77 -7.14 -18.07 9.07
N GLN A 78 -6.03 -18.21 8.35
CA GLN A 78 -4.84 -17.37 8.48
C GLN A 78 -4.67 -16.41 7.31
N ILE A 79 -5.16 -16.78 6.13
CA ILE A 79 -5.06 -15.96 4.91
C ILE A 79 -6.45 -15.84 4.29
N LEU A 80 -6.90 -14.59 4.12
CA LEU A 80 -8.13 -14.26 3.41
C LEU A 80 -7.82 -13.23 2.32
N ALA A 81 -8.04 -13.62 1.06
CA ALA A 81 -7.86 -12.73 -0.09
C ALA A 81 -9.21 -12.32 -0.68
N LEU A 82 -9.50 -11.03 -0.67
CA LEU A 82 -10.74 -10.42 -1.15
C LEU A 82 -10.46 -9.28 -2.15
N ASP A 83 -9.27 -9.27 -2.75
CA ASP A 83 -8.89 -8.24 -3.71
C ASP A 83 -9.82 -8.23 -4.93
N PHE A 84 -9.94 -7.10 -5.60
CA PHE A 84 -10.71 -6.99 -6.85
C PHE A 84 -12.16 -7.47 -6.68
N ASN A 85 -12.84 -6.93 -5.67
CA ASN A 85 -14.26 -7.18 -5.40
C ASN A 85 -15.02 -5.84 -5.36
N ARG A 86 -16.21 -5.81 -4.75
CA ARG A 86 -17.09 -4.63 -4.71
C ARG A 86 -17.45 -4.22 -3.28
N PHE A 87 -16.60 -4.54 -2.30
CA PHE A 87 -16.83 -4.19 -0.90
C PHE A 87 -16.79 -2.67 -0.72
N LYS A 88 -17.88 -2.10 -0.21
CA LYS A 88 -17.97 -0.69 0.21
C LYS A 88 -17.54 -0.50 1.67
N GLU A 89 -17.70 -1.56 2.46
CA GLU A 89 -17.29 -1.67 3.85
C GLU A 89 -16.72 -3.07 4.08
N LEU A 90 -15.88 -3.21 5.11
CA LEU A 90 -15.38 -4.52 5.54
C LEU A 90 -16.50 -5.24 6.31
N PRO A 91 -16.97 -6.42 5.86
CA PRO A 91 -17.96 -7.18 6.61
C PRO A 91 -17.45 -7.53 8.02
N LEU A 92 -18.27 -7.29 9.05
CA LEU A 92 -17.87 -7.51 10.45
C LEU A 92 -17.47 -8.96 10.75
N VAL A 93 -18.00 -9.92 9.99
CA VAL A 93 -17.60 -11.34 10.10
C VAL A 93 -16.11 -11.57 9.84
N VAL A 94 -15.43 -10.72 9.07
CA VAL A 94 -13.96 -10.83 8.92
C VAL A 94 -13.24 -10.54 10.24
N CYS A 95 -13.83 -9.69 11.09
CA CYS A 95 -13.26 -9.30 12.37
C CYS A 95 -13.41 -10.38 13.46
N SER A 96 -14.19 -11.44 13.22
CA SER A 96 -14.30 -12.59 14.13
C SER A 96 -13.25 -13.69 13.87
N LEU A 97 -12.46 -13.57 12.80
CA LEU A 97 -11.44 -14.54 12.40
C LEU A 97 -10.11 -14.28 13.13
N GLN A 98 -10.04 -14.64 14.42
CA GLN A 98 -8.95 -14.20 15.31
C GLN A 98 -7.54 -14.68 14.91
N GLN A 99 -7.43 -15.78 14.15
CA GLN A 99 -6.16 -16.31 13.66
C GLN A 99 -5.68 -15.65 12.35
N LEU A 100 -6.44 -14.69 11.82
CA LEU A 100 -6.13 -14.07 10.54
C LEU A 100 -4.80 -13.31 10.61
N SER A 101 -3.84 -13.75 9.81
CA SER A 101 -2.49 -13.19 9.74
C SER A 101 -2.29 -12.31 8.51
N ILE A 102 -2.99 -12.59 7.42
CA ILE A 102 -2.89 -11.86 6.15
C ILE A 102 -4.29 -11.59 5.62
N LEU A 103 -4.59 -10.31 5.39
CA LEU A 103 -5.85 -9.86 4.83
C LEU A 103 -5.60 -8.99 3.60
N TYR A 104 -6.13 -9.44 2.46
CA TYR A 104 -6.09 -8.67 1.23
C TYR A 104 -7.46 -8.08 0.89
N LEU A 105 -7.51 -6.76 0.73
CA LEU A 105 -8.71 -5.97 0.46
C LEU A 105 -8.45 -4.90 -0.63
N GLY A 106 -7.38 -5.05 -1.41
CA GLY A 106 -7.03 -4.14 -2.48
C GLY A 106 -8.08 -4.11 -3.59
N ASN A 107 -8.13 -3.03 -4.36
CA ASN A 107 -9.04 -2.89 -5.51
C ASN A 107 -10.52 -3.13 -5.12
N ASN A 108 -10.97 -2.47 -4.05
CA ASN A 108 -12.35 -2.46 -3.59
C ASN A 108 -12.88 -1.01 -3.56
N ARG A 109 -13.94 -0.74 -2.80
CA ARG A 109 -14.55 0.60 -2.67
C ARG A 109 -14.63 1.03 -1.20
N LEU A 110 -13.71 0.55 -0.37
CA LEU A 110 -13.68 0.82 1.06
C LEU A 110 -13.39 2.30 1.32
N GLN A 111 -14.17 2.89 2.22
CA GLN A 111 -13.98 4.29 2.66
C GLN A 111 -13.53 4.38 4.12
N TYR A 112 -13.91 3.39 4.93
CA TYR A 112 -13.56 3.25 6.35
C TYR A 112 -13.33 1.78 6.68
N LEU A 113 -12.73 1.53 7.85
CA LEU A 113 -12.62 0.20 8.43
C LEU A 113 -13.33 0.22 9.80
N PRO A 114 -14.09 -0.83 10.15
CA PRO A 114 -14.78 -0.94 11.43
C PRO A 114 -13.77 -1.01 12.58
N TRP A 115 -14.17 -0.56 13.78
CA TRP A 115 -13.28 -0.58 14.96
C TRP A 115 -12.97 -2.02 15.41
N GLU A 116 -13.87 -2.94 15.13
CA GLU A 116 -13.78 -4.38 15.34
C GLU A 116 -12.57 -5.00 14.64
N LEU A 117 -12.02 -4.37 13.60
CA LEU A 117 -10.77 -4.82 12.98
C LEU A 117 -9.63 -4.90 14.01
N SER A 118 -9.66 -4.08 15.06
CA SER A 118 -8.71 -4.13 16.15
C SER A 118 -8.70 -5.46 16.92
N LEU A 119 -9.71 -6.31 16.76
CA LEU A 119 -9.77 -7.66 17.36
C LEU A 119 -8.80 -8.64 16.69
N LEU A 120 -8.35 -8.38 15.46
CA LEU A 120 -7.43 -9.24 14.71
C LEU A 120 -5.98 -9.08 15.20
N LYS A 121 -5.69 -9.57 16.41
CA LYS A 121 -4.38 -9.41 17.06
C LYS A 121 -3.24 -10.13 16.33
N GLU A 122 -3.54 -11.17 15.56
CA GLU A 122 -2.53 -11.91 14.79
C GLU A 122 -2.21 -11.29 13.42
N LEU A 123 -2.89 -10.21 13.02
CA LEU A 123 -2.75 -9.62 11.69
C LEU A 123 -1.36 -9.01 11.49
N LYS A 124 -0.61 -9.57 10.54
CA LYS A 124 0.76 -9.17 10.19
C LYS A 124 0.83 -8.42 8.87
N CYS A 125 -0.06 -8.71 7.94
CA CYS A 125 -0.09 -8.10 6.61
C CYS A 125 -1.50 -7.62 6.28
N LEU A 126 -1.63 -6.35 5.90
CA LEU A 126 -2.90 -5.74 5.50
C LEU A 126 -2.71 -4.98 4.18
N TRP A 127 -3.50 -5.37 3.18
CA TRP A 127 -3.49 -4.76 1.85
C TRP A 127 -4.80 -4.02 1.59
N LEU A 128 -4.68 -2.72 1.32
CA LEU A 128 -5.78 -1.78 1.13
C LEU A 128 -5.56 -0.89 -0.09
N GLU A 129 -4.64 -1.24 -1.01
CA GLU A 129 -4.41 -0.39 -2.17
C GLU A 129 -5.64 -0.23 -3.06
N THR A 130 -5.72 0.87 -3.79
CA THR A 130 -6.82 1.12 -4.75
C THR A 130 -8.19 1.00 -4.08
N ASN A 131 -8.40 1.81 -3.05
CA ASN A 131 -9.67 1.98 -2.36
C ASN A 131 -10.05 3.47 -2.34
N CYS A 132 -11.02 3.85 -1.51
CA CYS A 132 -11.56 5.21 -1.43
C CYS A 132 -11.25 5.90 -0.10
N PHE A 133 -10.14 5.55 0.58
CA PHE A 133 -9.78 6.15 1.86
C PHE A 133 -9.36 7.62 1.69
N SER A 134 -10.20 8.55 2.16
CA SER A 134 -9.90 9.99 2.25
C SER A 134 -9.08 10.35 3.50
N HIS A 135 -9.21 9.52 4.54
CA HIS A 135 -8.49 9.63 5.80
C HIS A 135 -7.90 8.27 6.16
N PHE A 136 -6.79 8.30 6.89
CA PHE A 136 -6.17 7.07 7.35
C PHE A 136 -7.06 6.41 8.42
N PRO A 137 -7.38 5.11 8.31
CA PRO A 137 -8.21 4.43 9.32
C PRO A 137 -7.45 4.27 10.63
N ASP A 138 -7.86 5.02 11.67
CA ASP A 138 -7.18 5.03 12.97
C ASP A 138 -7.14 3.65 13.65
N VAL A 139 -8.13 2.77 13.37
CA VAL A 139 -8.17 1.38 13.88
C VAL A 139 -6.91 0.58 13.51
N ILE A 140 -6.26 0.89 12.38
CA ILE A 140 -5.01 0.23 11.97
C ILE A 140 -3.91 0.45 13.02
N CYS A 141 -3.94 1.56 13.78
CA CYS A 141 -2.97 1.85 14.83
C CYS A 141 -3.09 0.90 16.05
N GLU A 142 -4.17 0.12 16.14
CA GLU A 142 -4.39 -0.88 17.21
C GLU A 142 -3.85 -2.27 16.85
N LEU A 143 -3.45 -2.49 15.59
CA LEU A 143 -2.91 -3.75 15.07
C LEU A 143 -1.41 -3.87 15.38
N VAL A 144 -1.06 -3.99 16.67
CA VAL A 144 0.34 -3.86 17.15
C VAL A 144 1.34 -4.83 16.54
N ASN A 145 0.87 -5.99 16.03
CA ASN A 145 1.69 -7.02 15.38
C ASN A 145 1.82 -6.84 13.85
N LEU A 146 1.26 -5.75 13.30
CA LEU A 146 1.29 -5.47 11.86
C LEU A 146 2.73 -5.18 11.41
N LYS A 147 3.19 -5.94 10.43
CA LYS A 147 4.55 -5.85 9.84
C LYS A 147 4.54 -5.18 8.48
N THR A 148 3.48 -5.36 7.71
CA THR A 148 3.35 -4.84 6.36
C THR A 148 1.99 -4.19 6.16
N LEU A 149 1.99 -2.93 5.72
CA LEU A 149 0.79 -2.17 5.40
C LEU A 149 0.88 -1.59 3.99
N HIS A 150 -0.03 -2.02 3.11
CA HIS A 150 -0.24 -1.41 1.81
C HIS A 150 -1.51 -0.55 1.83
N VAL A 151 -1.39 0.73 1.55
CA VAL A 151 -2.52 1.67 1.43
C VAL A 151 -2.27 2.66 0.28
N GLY A 152 -1.65 2.15 -0.79
CA GLY A 152 -1.40 2.91 -2.01
C GLY A 152 -2.69 3.23 -2.78
N TYR A 153 -2.63 4.14 -3.75
CA TYR A 153 -3.74 4.51 -4.64
C TYR A 153 -5.04 4.81 -3.87
N ASN A 154 -4.92 5.68 -2.87
CA ASN A 154 -6.03 6.20 -2.06
C ASN A 154 -5.98 7.75 -2.09
N GLN A 155 -6.72 8.42 -1.20
CA GLN A 155 -6.84 9.88 -1.17
C GLN A 155 -6.23 10.45 0.12
N LEU A 156 -5.26 9.75 0.71
CA LEU A 156 -4.67 10.12 2.00
C LEU A 156 -3.81 11.37 1.88
N LYS A 157 -4.01 12.31 2.80
CA LYS A 157 -3.22 13.55 2.91
C LYS A 157 -2.28 13.57 4.09
N VAL A 158 -2.62 12.86 5.16
CA VAL A 158 -1.89 12.86 6.44
C VAL A 158 -1.98 11.47 7.09
N LEU A 159 -0.94 11.09 7.84
CA LEU A 159 -0.94 9.91 8.70
C LEU A 159 -1.10 10.35 10.18
N PRO A 160 -1.86 9.61 10.99
CA PRO A 160 -2.12 10.00 12.37
C PRO A 160 -0.85 9.81 13.23
N PRO A 161 -0.63 10.64 14.26
CA PRO A 161 0.49 10.47 15.20
C PRO A 161 0.48 9.12 15.92
N ARG A 162 -0.71 8.50 16.07
CA ARG A 162 -0.91 7.19 16.69
C ARG A 162 -0.28 6.04 15.90
N LEU A 163 0.03 6.23 14.61
CA LEU A 163 0.68 5.20 13.78
C LEU A 163 2.02 4.72 14.36
N ARG A 164 2.70 5.56 15.14
CA ARG A 164 3.92 5.21 15.89
C ARG A 164 3.75 4.04 16.88
N ARG A 165 2.51 3.64 17.20
CA ARG A 165 2.20 2.48 18.06
C ARG A 165 2.57 1.14 17.39
N LEU A 166 2.63 1.12 16.06
CA LEU A 166 2.99 -0.07 15.27
C LEU A 166 4.51 -0.28 15.31
N ARG A 167 5.00 -0.82 16.43
CA ARG A 167 6.43 -1.02 16.69
C ARG A 167 7.06 -2.08 15.78
N ASP A 168 6.26 -3.03 15.33
CA ASP A 168 6.69 -4.14 14.48
C ASP A 168 6.57 -3.86 12.98
N LEU A 169 6.04 -2.68 12.61
CA LEU A 169 5.87 -2.31 11.20
C LEU A 169 7.24 -2.17 10.52
N ARG A 170 7.44 -2.98 9.49
CA ARG A 170 8.66 -3.02 8.67
C ARG A 170 8.47 -2.35 7.32
N SER A 171 7.31 -2.50 6.71
CA SER A 171 7.05 -1.99 5.37
C SER A 171 5.75 -1.20 5.33
N ILE A 172 5.82 0.02 4.80
CA ILE A 172 4.65 0.86 4.56
C ILE A 172 4.66 1.38 3.12
N TRP A 173 3.54 1.14 2.42
CA TRP A 173 3.36 1.49 1.03
C TRP A 173 2.23 2.50 0.87
N LEU A 174 2.60 3.72 0.49
CA LEU A 174 1.74 4.91 0.40
C LEU A 174 1.73 5.50 -1.02
N CYS A 175 2.18 4.74 -2.02
CA CYS A 175 2.26 5.20 -3.39
C CYS A 175 0.90 5.69 -3.90
N GLY A 176 0.84 6.71 -4.76
CA GLY A 176 -0.43 7.13 -5.37
C GLY A 176 -1.43 7.77 -4.41
N ASN A 177 -0.97 8.56 -3.43
CA ASN A 177 -1.83 9.29 -2.49
C ASN A 177 -1.71 10.82 -2.70
N GLN A 178 -2.23 11.61 -1.76
CA GLN A 178 -2.29 13.09 -1.82
C GLN A 178 -1.37 13.77 -0.79
N PHE A 179 -0.27 13.11 -0.39
CA PHE A 179 0.68 13.69 0.57
C PHE A 179 1.40 14.90 -0.05
N THR A 180 1.21 16.10 0.50
CA THR A 180 1.91 17.32 0.07
C THR A 180 3.26 17.54 0.77
N ALA A 181 3.45 16.85 1.89
CA ALA A 181 4.69 16.82 2.67
C ALA A 181 4.96 15.40 3.16
N PHE A 182 6.24 15.08 3.39
CA PHE A 182 6.61 13.77 3.95
C PHE A 182 5.97 13.57 5.33
N PRO A 183 5.29 12.43 5.60
CA PRO A 183 4.64 12.19 6.87
C PRO A 183 5.65 12.12 8.04
N LYS A 184 5.67 13.15 8.89
CA LYS A 184 6.64 13.28 10.00
C LYS A 184 6.59 12.13 11.00
N VAL A 185 5.45 11.44 11.13
CA VAL A 185 5.31 10.27 12.01
C VAL A 185 6.27 9.15 11.63
N LEU A 186 6.55 8.96 10.34
CA LEU A 186 7.46 7.92 9.83
C LEU A 186 8.91 8.16 10.28
N LEU A 187 9.31 9.42 10.52
CA LEU A 187 10.64 9.76 11.04
C LEU A 187 10.89 9.23 12.46
N ARG A 188 9.82 8.86 13.18
CA ARG A 188 9.87 8.29 14.54
C ARG A 188 9.76 6.77 14.55
N MET A 189 9.58 6.13 13.39
CA MET A 189 9.38 4.68 13.25
C MET A 189 10.69 4.03 12.81
N HIS A 190 11.63 3.90 13.75
CA HIS A 190 13.02 3.50 13.47
C HIS A 190 13.21 2.06 12.95
N PHE A 191 12.17 1.21 13.03
CA PHE A 191 12.19 -0.18 12.60
C PHE A 191 11.70 -0.41 11.17
N LEU A 192 11.31 0.65 10.46
CA LEU A 192 10.92 0.58 9.05
C LEU A 192 12.11 0.21 8.17
N ASP A 193 11.92 -0.84 7.38
CA ASP A 193 12.83 -1.32 6.35
C ASP A 193 12.48 -0.72 4.98
N VAL A 194 11.19 -0.52 4.70
CA VAL A 194 10.70 -0.05 3.40
C VAL A 194 9.69 1.07 3.57
N ILE A 195 9.91 2.17 2.86
CA ILE A 195 8.97 3.29 2.73
C ILE A 195 8.74 3.55 1.26
N ASP A 196 7.51 3.38 0.79
CA ASP A 196 7.08 3.83 -0.53
C ASP A 196 6.13 5.02 -0.40
N VAL A 197 6.51 6.15 -1.00
CA VAL A 197 5.73 7.38 -1.13
C VAL A 197 5.75 7.88 -2.59
N ASP A 198 5.96 6.99 -3.56
CA ASP A 198 5.88 7.25 -5.00
C ASP A 198 4.52 7.91 -5.37
N ARG A 199 4.47 8.65 -6.48
CA ARG A 199 3.22 9.24 -7.00
C ARG A 199 2.42 10.00 -5.93
N ASN A 200 3.07 10.95 -5.28
CA ASN A 200 2.46 11.86 -4.32
C ASN A 200 2.75 13.32 -4.71
N HIS A 201 2.42 14.27 -3.84
CA HIS A 201 2.61 15.70 -4.06
C HIS A 201 3.71 16.30 -3.16
N ILE A 202 4.67 15.48 -2.72
CA ILE A 202 5.71 15.87 -1.77
C ILE A 202 6.72 16.78 -2.45
N ARG A 203 6.79 18.04 -2.01
CA ARG A 203 7.73 19.03 -2.57
C ARG A 203 9.14 18.94 -1.99
N ARG A 204 9.27 18.52 -0.73
CA ARG A 204 10.57 18.45 -0.04
C ARG A 204 10.67 17.19 0.81
N PHE A 205 11.81 16.52 0.72
CA PHE A 205 12.11 15.34 1.51
C PHE A 205 13.02 15.69 2.71
N PRO A 206 12.70 15.21 3.93
CA PRO A 206 13.57 15.35 5.09
C PRO A 206 14.76 14.39 5.02
N SER A 207 15.68 14.52 5.99
CA SER A 207 16.71 13.49 6.19
C SER A 207 16.13 12.25 6.87
N LEU A 208 16.39 11.09 6.27
CA LEU A 208 15.99 9.77 6.74
C LEU A 208 17.15 9.00 7.40
N THR A 209 18.30 9.64 7.61
CA THR A 209 19.52 9.01 8.19
C THR A 209 19.30 8.43 9.59
N ARG A 210 18.27 8.91 10.32
CA ARG A 210 17.89 8.39 11.65
C ARG A 210 17.11 7.07 11.59
N LEU A 211 16.64 6.65 10.42
CA LEU A 211 15.96 5.37 10.20
C LEU A 211 17.01 4.29 9.96
N ARG A 212 17.60 3.78 11.05
CA ARG A 212 18.75 2.86 10.99
C ARG A 212 18.43 1.52 10.33
N GLY A 213 17.16 1.09 10.37
CA GLY A 213 16.69 -0.12 9.70
C GLY A 213 16.33 0.06 8.23
N LEU A 214 16.26 1.30 7.71
CA LEU A 214 15.74 1.57 6.37
C LEU A 214 16.65 0.94 5.32
N LYS A 215 16.06 0.12 4.44
CA LYS A 215 16.73 -0.56 3.33
C LYS A 215 16.33 0.05 2.00
N LEU A 216 15.09 0.49 1.87
CA LEU A 216 14.52 1.00 0.63
C LEU A 216 13.62 2.19 0.87
N VAL A 217 13.84 3.27 0.10
CA VAL A 217 12.90 4.37 -0.04
C VAL A 217 12.55 4.58 -1.50
N ILE A 218 11.25 4.50 -1.81
CA ILE A 218 10.68 4.78 -3.12
C ILE A 218 9.94 6.12 -3.01
N TYR A 219 10.31 7.10 -3.82
CA TYR A 219 9.79 8.46 -3.72
C TYR A 219 9.62 9.14 -5.07
N ASP A 220 9.63 8.34 -6.15
CA ASP A 220 9.52 8.86 -7.50
C ASP A 220 8.16 9.55 -7.75
N HIS A 221 7.98 10.15 -8.92
CA HIS A 221 6.73 10.81 -9.33
C HIS A 221 6.16 11.77 -8.27
N ASN A 222 7.05 12.47 -7.56
CA ASN A 222 6.72 13.59 -6.68
C ASN A 222 7.31 14.88 -7.26
N PRO A 223 6.66 16.05 -7.11
CA PRO A 223 7.19 17.35 -7.52
C PRO A 223 8.29 17.85 -6.56
N CYS A 224 9.22 16.96 -6.19
CA CYS A 224 10.23 17.22 -5.18
C CYS A 224 11.40 18.01 -5.76
N VAL A 225 11.93 18.94 -4.96
CA VAL A 225 13.11 19.75 -5.31
C VAL A 225 14.41 19.19 -4.73
N ASN A 226 14.34 18.10 -3.97
CA ASN A 226 15.49 17.43 -3.38
C ASN A 226 15.22 15.93 -3.18
N ALA A 227 16.27 15.11 -3.24
CA ALA A 227 16.20 13.72 -2.82
C ALA A 227 16.25 13.59 -1.28
N PRO A 228 15.65 12.53 -0.69
CA PRO A 228 15.82 12.21 0.71
C PRO A 228 17.29 11.86 1.01
N ARG A 229 17.85 12.48 2.04
CA ARG A 229 19.18 12.11 2.55
C ARG A 229 19.06 10.84 3.38
N VAL A 230 19.65 9.74 2.93
CA VAL A 230 19.60 8.41 3.56
C VAL A 230 20.96 7.98 4.11
N ALA A 231 20.99 6.94 4.95
CA ALA A 231 22.24 6.33 5.41
C ALA A 231 22.95 5.53 4.29
N LYS A 232 24.21 5.14 4.50
CA LYS A 232 24.94 4.29 3.56
C LYS A 232 24.26 2.92 3.44
N GLY A 233 24.13 2.41 2.21
CA GLY A 233 23.50 1.12 1.93
C GLY A 233 21.98 1.16 1.71
N VAL A 234 21.32 2.30 1.98
CA VAL A 234 19.89 2.46 1.69
C VAL A 234 19.68 2.66 0.19
N ARG A 235 18.87 1.81 -0.43
CA ARG A 235 18.46 1.94 -1.82
C ARG A 235 17.43 3.06 -1.96
N ARG A 236 17.67 3.95 -2.93
CA ARG A 236 16.74 5.01 -3.35
C ARG A 236 16.14 4.64 -4.70
N VAL A 237 14.84 4.84 -4.87
CA VAL A 237 14.15 4.73 -6.16
C VAL A 237 13.41 6.04 -6.40
N GLY A 238 13.89 6.82 -7.38
CA GLY A 238 13.31 8.09 -7.78
C GLY A 238 14.35 9.06 -8.33
N ARG A 239 13.91 10.28 -8.65
CA ARG A 239 14.79 11.34 -9.17
C ARG A 239 16.00 11.57 -8.25
N TRP A 240 17.19 11.68 -8.83
CA TRP A 240 18.47 11.85 -8.10
C TRP A 240 18.86 10.68 -7.18
N ALA A 241 18.38 9.45 -7.46
CA ALA A 241 18.77 8.26 -6.70
C ALA A 241 20.25 7.88 -6.87
N GLU A 242 20.83 8.16 -8.04
CA GLU A 242 22.23 7.81 -8.37
C GLU A 242 23.22 8.89 -7.95
N THR A 243 22.77 10.12 -7.70
CA THR A 243 23.67 11.21 -7.31
C THR A 243 24.12 11.05 -5.84
N PRO A 244 25.43 11.13 -5.57
CA PRO A 244 25.96 11.20 -4.20
C PRO A 244 25.35 12.41 -3.46
N PRO A 245 25.33 12.42 -2.11
CA PRO A 245 24.89 13.56 -1.33
C PRO A 245 25.92 14.71 -1.41
N GLY A 246 26.03 15.36 -2.57
CA GLY A 246 26.71 16.64 -2.76
C GLY A 246 25.70 17.80 -2.80
N PRO A 247 26.16 19.07 -2.77
CA PRO A 247 25.28 20.20 -3.00
C PRO A 247 24.66 20.03 -4.40
N PHE A 248 23.33 19.98 -4.45
CA PHE A 248 22.61 19.85 -5.71
C PHE A 248 23.01 21.01 -6.64
N PRO A 249 23.33 20.75 -7.92
CA PRO A 249 23.56 21.83 -8.86
C PRO A 249 22.27 22.67 -8.94
N GLY A 250 22.46 23.99 -8.95
CA GLY A 250 21.40 24.95 -9.08
C GLY A 250 20.49 24.62 -10.26
N CYS A 251 19.24 25.06 -10.14
CA CYS A 251 18.16 24.93 -11.11
C CYS A 251 18.61 25.32 -12.54
N HIS A 252 19.15 24.38 -13.31
CA HIS A 252 19.43 24.53 -14.73
C HIS A 252 19.09 23.23 -15.46
N GLN A 253 17.83 22.82 -15.37
CA GLN A 253 17.20 21.89 -16.32
C GLN A 253 15.67 21.90 -16.10
N CYS A 254 15.09 23.08 -16.01
CA CYS A 254 13.72 23.28 -16.48
C CYS A 254 13.88 23.82 -17.90
N GLY A 255 13.38 23.07 -18.90
CA GLY A 255 13.29 23.55 -20.27
C GLY A 255 12.34 24.74 -20.34
N CYS A 256 12.88 25.94 -20.13
CA CYS A 256 12.35 27.14 -20.74
C CYS A 256 12.95 27.18 -22.14
N GLY A 257 12.12 26.80 -23.13
CA GLY A 257 12.44 27.03 -24.53
C GLY A 257 12.61 28.52 -24.80
N ASP A 258 13.47 28.81 -25.78
CA ASP A 258 13.87 30.11 -26.27
C ASP A 258 12.71 31.13 -26.35
N PHE A 259 12.86 32.24 -25.61
CA PHE A 259 12.45 33.56 -26.08
C PHE A 259 13.60 34.52 -25.82
N GLY A 260 14.00 35.23 -26.88
CA GLY A 260 15.30 35.86 -27.02
C GLY A 260 15.66 36.91 -25.97
N LEU A 261 16.95 36.88 -25.62
CA LEU A 261 17.68 38.00 -25.03
C LEU A 261 17.81 39.15 -26.04
N GLN A 262 17.33 40.33 -25.68
CA GLN A 262 18.03 41.57 -25.98
C GLN A 262 17.71 42.62 -24.91
N VAL A 263 18.51 42.61 -23.85
CA VAL A 263 18.69 43.78 -22.96
C VAL A 263 19.94 44.47 -23.47
N MET A 264 19.77 45.55 -24.24
CA MET A 264 20.85 46.50 -24.49
C MET A 264 20.93 47.47 -23.31
N CYS A 265 22.02 47.37 -22.55
CA CYS A 265 22.52 48.50 -21.76
C CYS A 265 23.18 49.50 -22.72
N LYS A 266 22.73 50.76 -22.71
CA LYS A 266 23.57 51.91 -23.05
C LYS A 266 23.29 53.04 -22.07
N HIS A 267 24.30 53.35 -21.27
CA HIS A 267 24.55 54.69 -20.76
C HIS A 267 25.06 55.57 -21.91
N SER A 268 24.56 56.81 -21.99
CA SER A 268 25.35 57.98 -22.41
C SER A 268 24.53 59.25 -22.18
N GLU A 269 25.17 60.18 -21.48
CA GLU A 269 24.74 61.54 -21.16
C GLU A 269 24.64 62.47 -22.39
N VAL A 270 24.24 63.71 -22.09
CA VAL A 270 24.43 64.99 -22.79
C VAL A 270 23.24 65.51 -23.61
N GLY A 271 22.82 66.73 -23.27
CA GLY A 271 21.78 67.55 -23.90
C GLY A 271 22.15 68.06 -25.30
N PRO A 272 21.66 69.24 -25.74
CA PRO A 272 21.44 70.45 -24.95
C PRO A 272 19.97 70.78 -24.63
#